data_AF-A0A6J7VF05-F1
#
_entry.id   AF-A0A6J7VF05-F1
#
_cell.length_a   1.000
_cell.length_b   1.000
_cell.length_c   1.000
_cell.angle_alpha   90.00
_cell.angle_beta   90.00
_cell.angle_gamma   90.00
#
_symmetry.space_group_name_H-M   'P 1'
#
loop_
_entity.id
_entity.type
_entity.pdbx_description
1 polymer ?
#
loop_
_entity_poly.entity_id
_entity_poly.type
_entity_poly.pdbx_seq_one_letter_code
_entity_poly.pdbx_strand_id
1 'polypeptide(L)'
;MPELPLPPSHSRLTAARAQVGANWTIENGYIGQGVSVVLMDGGIQADHVQFDGRIIAEVCTQKPNESDFIWKCKDTRPISEDAGTAEAVVDLAGNAVWHGVGVSSSVLEFAPGVRIIMIKNGDALQALDWVIANAKKYNIAAVSMSFGGDGPSPRQTDYCVVPDWHERFIKMRALGVIPVAATGNGGQIAGISHPACDPLVVSVGAVTPEDTVISYSNISDRTTLLAPTEFETAYTTPDKTKKDAWFDSFSGTSASTPVVAAMMAVGRSASPNASVDELVLAARSSATSIDDMVVKDLKRVNFDKFVQKLLKLKTAPSISTLTSSQLTEKSVTIGWTVANSPTKVRVSVNGATPQVFTGTNGELKVAKVSGENSVVVKVEALDSDALVSSTKELTVRFPIENLTGWCNPTGKQLDSAAPLFGHLEILGPNKTDANVIDFGLGITGSPRLSCTYLEFSPSKTPATAYIARLTSGTIDRHTMYIPRDFGTGGILRIAFIDSSGNYSYVMTHIFPDNTFTTSGSSTYEAELQRNYIDLQPELFGVAQKSFLVARTISADLLALKASQDAALATAAVIASQLKTIAALQSEVSKLQKNPIRVTIICVKGRLTRNVTGVAPVCPSGYSLKP
;
A
#
# COMPACT_ATOMS: atom_id res chain seq x y z
N MET A 1 7.58 15.91 -28.21
CA MET A 1 6.40 16.65 -27.72
C MET A 1 6.88 17.65 -26.70
N PRO A 2 6.20 18.78 -26.50
CA PRO A 2 6.50 19.68 -25.38
C PRO A 2 6.44 18.94 -24.05
N GLU A 3 7.12 19.46 -23.03
CA GLU A 3 7.02 18.96 -21.65
C GLU A 3 5.54 18.92 -21.23
N LEU A 4 5.15 17.89 -20.48
CA LEU A 4 3.76 17.73 -20.05
C LEU A 4 3.50 18.68 -18.87
N PRO A 5 2.52 19.61 -18.98
CA PRO A 5 2.08 20.39 -17.83
C PRO A 5 1.53 19.48 -16.73
N LEU A 6 1.99 19.68 -15.50
CA LEU A 6 1.53 18.95 -14.32
C LEU A 6 0.79 19.89 -13.36
N PRO A 7 -0.04 19.36 -12.45
CA PRO A 7 -0.67 20.16 -11.40
C PRO A 7 0.36 20.98 -10.61
N PRO A 8 0.14 22.27 -10.30
CA PRO A 8 1.11 23.10 -9.58
C PRO A 8 1.57 22.51 -8.23
N SER A 9 0.67 21.79 -7.56
CA SER A 9 0.96 20.94 -6.42
C SER A 9 0.64 19.50 -6.81
N HIS A 10 1.66 18.64 -6.92
CA HIS A 10 1.53 17.28 -7.45
C HIS A 10 2.23 16.25 -6.54
N SER A 11 2.17 16.46 -5.23
CA SER A 11 2.89 15.63 -4.25
C SER A 11 2.41 14.18 -4.24
N ARG A 12 1.09 13.97 -4.40
CA ARG A 12 0.50 12.63 -4.42
C ARG A 12 0.76 11.94 -5.75
N LEU A 13 0.74 12.67 -6.87
CA LEU A 13 1.17 12.16 -8.17
C LEU A 13 2.64 11.74 -8.14
N THR A 14 3.52 12.53 -7.54
CA THR A 14 4.93 12.16 -7.35
C THR A 14 5.06 10.85 -6.56
N ALA A 15 4.30 10.72 -5.46
CA ALA A 15 4.27 9.51 -4.65
C ALA A 15 3.73 8.29 -5.43
N ALA A 16 2.62 8.46 -6.17
CA ALA A 16 2.00 7.42 -6.99
C ALA A 16 2.94 6.93 -8.10
N ARG A 17 3.62 7.85 -8.81
CA ARG A 17 4.63 7.48 -9.81
C ARG A 17 5.83 6.75 -9.18
N ALA A 18 6.28 7.18 -8.00
CA ALA A 18 7.37 6.51 -7.28
C ALA A 18 6.96 5.09 -6.83
N GLN A 19 5.75 4.93 -6.30
CA GLN A 19 5.20 3.65 -5.84
C GLN A 19 5.24 2.57 -6.92
N VAL A 20 4.97 2.94 -8.17
CA VAL A 20 4.92 2.01 -9.31
C VAL A 20 6.13 2.09 -10.24
N GLY A 21 7.20 2.80 -9.87
CA GLY A 21 8.40 2.91 -10.71
C GLY A 21 8.19 3.64 -12.05
N ALA A 22 7.18 4.50 -12.15
CA ALA A 22 6.91 5.28 -13.37
C ALA A 22 7.98 6.35 -13.62
N ASN A 23 8.59 6.92 -12.56
CA ASN A 23 9.65 7.93 -12.69
C ASN A 23 10.83 7.41 -13.52
N TRP A 24 11.38 6.25 -13.15
CA TRP A 24 12.47 5.61 -13.90
C TRP A 24 12.10 5.40 -15.37
N THR A 25 10.86 4.96 -15.61
CA THR A 25 10.36 4.64 -16.95
C THR A 25 10.28 5.89 -17.83
N ILE A 26 9.75 7.00 -17.27
CA ILE A 26 9.65 8.29 -17.97
C ILE A 26 11.04 8.91 -18.19
N GLU A 27 11.90 8.91 -17.17
CA GLU A 27 13.27 9.45 -17.24
C GLU A 27 14.14 8.71 -18.26
N ASN A 28 13.89 7.42 -18.49
CA ASN A 28 14.57 6.62 -19.51
C ASN A 28 13.90 6.66 -20.88
N GLY A 29 12.92 7.56 -21.09
CA GLY A 29 12.30 7.81 -22.40
C GLY A 29 11.23 6.79 -22.81
N TYR A 30 10.86 5.84 -21.94
CA TYR A 30 9.79 4.87 -22.21
C TYR A 30 8.42 5.50 -21.92
N ILE A 31 8.05 6.50 -22.72
CA ILE A 31 6.90 7.36 -22.44
C ILE A 31 5.65 7.01 -23.26
N GLY A 32 5.63 5.87 -23.97
CA GLY A 32 4.49 5.47 -24.80
C GLY A 32 4.44 6.20 -26.15
N GLN A 33 5.59 6.62 -26.68
CA GLN A 33 5.65 7.36 -27.93
C GLN A 33 5.19 6.53 -29.12
N GLY A 34 4.45 7.16 -30.04
CA GLY A 34 4.03 6.55 -31.31
C GLY A 34 2.76 5.69 -31.23
N VAL A 35 2.14 5.55 -30.05
CA VAL A 35 0.87 4.85 -29.87
C VAL A 35 -0.21 5.81 -29.34
N SER A 36 -1.48 5.41 -29.46
CA SER A 36 -2.59 6.13 -28.87
C SER A 36 -3.34 5.31 -27.81
N VAL A 37 -3.97 6.00 -26.87
CA VAL A 37 -4.91 5.42 -25.90
C VAL A 37 -6.29 6.01 -26.14
N VAL A 38 -7.30 5.16 -26.25
CA VAL A 38 -8.70 5.58 -26.31
C VAL A 38 -9.27 5.65 -24.91
N LEU A 39 -9.97 6.74 -24.60
CA LEU A 39 -10.66 6.94 -23.34
C LEU A 39 -12.15 6.99 -23.62
N MET A 40 -12.89 6.02 -23.12
CA MET A 40 -14.34 5.98 -23.23
C MET A 40 -14.92 6.51 -21.93
N ASP A 41 -15.40 7.75 -21.93
CA ASP A 41 -15.81 8.45 -20.72
C ASP A 41 -16.88 9.53 -21.01
N GLY A 42 -17.17 10.40 -20.05
CA GLY A 42 -18.17 11.48 -20.16
C GLY A 42 -17.74 12.71 -20.95
N GLY A 43 -16.50 12.75 -21.45
CA GLY A 43 -15.96 13.84 -22.26
C GLY A 43 -14.70 14.50 -21.68
N ILE A 44 -14.17 15.50 -22.38
CA ILE A 44 -12.91 16.18 -22.07
C ILE A 44 -13.04 17.70 -22.22
N GLN A 45 -12.29 18.49 -21.43
CA GLN A 45 -12.04 19.90 -21.72
C GLN A 45 -10.80 19.97 -22.62
N ALA A 46 -11.00 19.89 -23.94
CA ALA A 46 -9.92 19.68 -24.91
C ALA A 46 -8.90 20.83 -24.94
N ASP A 47 -9.30 22.03 -24.52
CA ASP A 47 -8.48 23.24 -24.49
C ASP A 47 -7.73 23.46 -23.16
N HIS A 48 -7.74 22.47 -22.26
CA HIS A 48 -6.87 22.43 -21.09
C HIS A 48 -5.40 22.22 -21.51
N VAL A 49 -4.48 22.99 -20.95
CA VAL A 49 -3.05 23.06 -21.33
C VAL A 49 -2.35 21.70 -21.35
N GLN A 50 -2.75 20.79 -20.46
CA GLN A 50 -2.22 19.43 -20.41
C GLN A 50 -2.52 18.61 -21.68
N PHE A 51 -3.61 18.90 -22.40
CA PHE A 51 -4.01 18.17 -23.60
C PHE A 51 -3.63 18.85 -24.91
N ASP A 52 -3.04 20.06 -24.84
CA ASP A 52 -2.64 20.81 -26.03
C ASP A 52 -1.75 19.97 -26.95
N GLY A 53 -2.17 19.89 -28.21
CA GLY A 53 -1.52 19.10 -29.26
C GLY A 53 -1.45 17.59 -29.00
N ARG A 54 -2.16 17.02 -28.01
CA ARG A 54 -2.09 15.59 -27.64
C ARG A 54 -3.35 14.80 -27.98
N ILE A 55 -4.50 15.46 -28.12
CA ILE A 55 -5.74 14.85 -28.62
C ILE A 55 -5.63 14.76 -30.14
N ILE A 56 -5.77 13.54 -30.68
CA ILE A 56 -5.67 13.29 -32.13
C ILE A 56 -7.01 12.95 -32.78
N ALA A 57 -8.02 12.63 -31.97
CA ALA A 57 -9.40 12.49 -32.39
C ALA A 57 -10.35 12.69 -31.21
N GLU A 58 -11.51 13.24 -31.51
CA GLU A 58 -12.65 13.33 -30.62
C GLU A 58 -13.80 12.59 -31.27
N VAL A 59 -14.48 11.75 -30.50
CA VAL A 59 -15.62 10.97 -30.97
C VAL A 59 -16.75 11.13 -29.96
N CYS A 60 -17.97 11.16 -30.45
CA CYS A 60 -19.15 10.98 -29.63
C CYS A 60 -20.01 9.90 -30.22
N THR A 61 -20.47 9.00 -29.36
CA THR A 61 -21.42 7.95 -29.70
C THR A 61 -22.69 8.15 -28.91
N GLN A 62 -23.86 7.91 -29.50
CA GLN A 62 -25.14 8.00 -28.80
C GLN A 62 -26.13 6.96 -29.30
N LYS A 63 -27.04 6.57 -28.42
CA LYS A 63 -28.20 5.76 -28.80
C LYS A 63 -29.19 6.58 -29.63
N PRO A 64 -30.02 5.93 -30.46
CA PRO A 64 -31.13 6.59 -31.12
C PRO A 64 -32.04 7.28 -30.10
N ASN A 65 -32.37 8.55 -30.36
CA ASN A 65 -33.23 9.39 -29.51
C ASN A 65 -32.68 9.63 -28.08
N GLU A 66 -31.36 9.61 -27.88
CA GLU A 66 -30.75 9.96 -26.60
C GLU A 66 -31.17 11.37 -26.15
N SER A 67 -31.75 11.45 -24.96
CA SER A 67 -32.28 12.68 -24.36
C SER A 67 -31.44 13.18 -23.19
N ASP A 68 -30.61 12.33 -22.61
CA ASP A 68 -29.66 12.72 -21.57
C ASP A 68 -28.51 13.51 -22.21
N PHE A 69 -28.45 14.80 -21.91
CA PHE A 69 -27.43 15.71 -22.44
C PHE A 69 -25.99 15.28 -22.06
N ILE A 70 -25.81 14.47 -21.00
CA ILE A 70 -24.52 13.87 -20.64
C ILE A 70 -24.06 12.92 -21.73
N TRP A 71 -24.96 12.12 -22.29
CA TRP A 71 -24.64 11.06 -23.24
C TRP A 71 -24.94 11.43 -24.69
N LYS A 72 -25.65 12.54 -24.90
CA LYS A 72 -26.01 13.06 -26.22
C LYS A 72 -24.82 13.71 -26.92
N CYS A 73 -24.73 13.47 -28.22
CA CYS A 73 -23.80 14.18 -29.10
C CYS A 73 -24.30 15.57 -29.48
N LYS A 74 -23.40 16.42 -29.98
CA LYS A 74 -23.75 17.78 -30.43
C LYS A 74 -24.70 17.76 -31.62
N ASP A 75 -24.61 16.73 -32.44
CA ASP A 75 -25.48 16.49 -33.58
C ASP A 75 -26.39 15.26 -33.37
N THR A 76 -27.20 14.92 -34.37
CA THR A 76 -28.15 13.80 -34.31
C THR A 76 -27.60 12.49 -34.85
N ARG A 77 -26.32 12.44 -35.26
CA ARG A 77 -25.71 11.22 -35.81
C ARG A 77 -25.45 10.22 -34.67
N PRO A 78 -25.59 8.90 -34.91
CA PRO A 78 -25.21 7.89 -33.92
C PRO A 78 -23.73 7.96 -33.53
N ILE A 79 -22.88 8.38 -34.47
CA ILE A 79 -21.45 8.63 -34.28
C ILE A 79 -21.09 9.99 -34.90
N SER A 80 -20.40 10.83 -34.13
CA SER A 80 -19.84 12.10 -34.55
C SER A 80 -18.34 12.10 -34.30
N GLU A 81 -17.55 12.62 -35.23
CA GLU A 81 -16.08 12.72 -35.17
C GLU A 81 -15.60 14.18 -35.35
N ASP A 82 -16.52 15.14 -35.24
CA ASP A 82 -16.21 16.55 -35.44
C ASP A 82 -15.44 17.11 -34.23
N ALA A 83 -14.60 18.12 -34.47
CA ALA A 83 -13.86 18.78 -33.40
C ALA A 83 -14.80 19.30 -32.29
N GLY A 84 -14.42 19.09 -31.04
CA GLY A 84 -15.22 19.40 -29.87
C GLY A 84 -16.41 18.47 -29.65
N THR A 85 -16.61 17.40 -30.44
CA THR A 85 -17.74 16.49 -30.20
C THR A 85 -17.61 15.73 -28.88
N ALA A 86 -16.39 15.60 -28.35
CA ALA A 86 -16.12 14.94 -27.08
C ALA A 86 -16.04 15.91 -25.90
N GLU A 87 -16.40 17.19 -26.10
CA GLU A 87 -16.35 18.23 -25.09
C GLU A 87 -17.15 17.86 -23.83
N ALA A 88 -16.53 18.05 -22.66
CA ALA A 88 -17.15 17.86 -21.36
C ALA A 88 -18.36 18.81 -21.21
N VAL A 89 -19.47 18.27 -20.69
CA VAL A 89 -20.71 19.02 -20.51
C VAL A 89 -20.92 19.38 -19.04
N VAL A 90 -21.89 20.25 -18.79
CA VAL A 90 -22.35 20.60 -17.44
C VAL A 90 -23.69 19.92 -17.21
N ASP A 91 -23.88 19.32 -16.04
CA ASP A 91 -25.10 18.62 -15.68
C ASP A 91 -26.31 19.54 -15.44
N LEU A 92 -27.52 18.96 -15.30
CA LEU A 92 -28.73 19.75 -15.01
C LEU A 92 -28.66 20.49 -13.67
N ALA A 93 -27.78 20.05 -12.76
CA ALA A 93 -27.53 20.69 -11.47
C ALA A 93 -26.38 21.72 -11.55
N GLY A 94 -25.79 21.94 -12.73
CA GLY A 94 -24.70 22.87 -12.91
C GLY A 94 -23.31 22.32 -12.55
N ASN A 95 -23.13 21.00 -12.40
CA ASN A 95 -21.82 20.39 -12.14
C ASN A 95 -21.15 19.97 -13.44
N ALA A 96 -19.84 20.22 -13.58
CA ALA A 96 -19.13 19.74 -14.76
C ALA A 96 -18.99 18.21 -14.76
N VAL A 97 -19.12 17.58 -15.93
CA VAL A 97 -18.78 16.18 -16.15
C VAL A 97 -17.25 16.09 -16.30
N TRP A 98 -16.58 16.12 -15.15
CA TRP A 98 -15.12 16.25 -15.06
C TRP A 98 -14.37 14.91 -15.15
N HIS A 99 -15.09 13.80 -14.99
CA HIS A 99 -14.50 12.47 -14.84
C HIS A 99 -13.54 12.11 -16.01
N GLY A 100 -13.96 12.32 -17.26
CA GLY A 100 -13.12 12.03 -18.42
C GLY A 100 -11.90 12.94 -18.56
N VAL A 101 -11.93 14.15 -17.99
CA VAL A 101 -10.76 15.04 -17.89
C VAL A 101 -9.70 14.43 -16.98
N GLY A 102 -10.10 13.97 -15.79
CA GLY A 102 -9.23 13.29 -14.84
C GLY A 102 -8.64 12.00 -15.41
N VAL A 103 -9.48 11.17 -16.05
CA VAL A 103 -9.03 9.93 -16.71
C VAL A 103 -7.99 10.20 -17.81
N SER A 104 -8.21 11.25 -18.61
CA SER A 104 -7.27 11.68 -19.66
C SER A 104 -5.95 12.16 -19.11
N SER A 105 -6.02 12.95 -18.05
CA SER A 105 -4.88 13.45 -17.33
C SER A 105 -4.02 12.33 -16.78
N SER A 106 -4.63 11.37 -16.09
CA SER A 106 -3.93 10.21 -15.52
C SER A 106 -3.17 9.39 -16.56
N VAL A 107 -3.70 9.25 -17.79
CA VAL A 107 -2.95 8.56 -18.85
C VAL A 107 -1.67 9.31 -19.20
N LEU A 108 -1.75 10.62 -19.45
CA LEU A 108 -0.57 11.43 -19.81
C LEU A 108 0.43 11.51 -18.67
N GLU A 109 -0.04 11.57 -17.43
CA GLU A 109 0.81 11.62 -16.25
C GLU A 109 1.65 10.35 -16.09
N PHE A 110 1.22 9.20 -16.58
CA PHE A 110 2.02 7.96 -16.50
C PHE A 110 2.67 7.57 -17.82
N ALA A 111 2.21 8.10 -18.95
CA ALA A 111 2.78 7.88 -20.28
C ALA A 111 2.71 9.15 -21.13
N PRO A 112 3.58 10.15 -20.89
CA PRO A 112 3.45 11.50 -21.49
C PRO A 112 3.68 11.54 -23.01
N GLY A 113 4.16 10.45 -23.60
CA GLY A 113 4.43 10.25 -25.02
C GLY A 113 3.24 9.75 -25.84
N VAL A 114 2.16 9.30 -25.21
CA VAL A 114 0.99 8.77 -25.93
C VAL A 114 0.17 9.89 -26.55
N ARG A 115 -0.60 9.54 -27.58
CA ARG A 115 -1.70 10.37 -28.09
C ARG A 115 -3.03 9.94 -27.48
N ILE A 116 -3.94 10.87 -27.26
CA ILE A 116 -5.27 10.56 -26.72
C ILE A 116 -6.33 10.62 -27.81
N ILE A 117 -7.25 9.68 -27.75
CA ILE A 117 -8.54 9.73 -28.43
C ILE A 117 -9.61 9.73 -27.35
N MET A 118 -10.41 10.81 -27.26
CA MET A 118 -11.54 10.84 -26.33
C MET A 118 -12.81 10.39 -27.07
N ILE A 119 -13.51 9.42 -26.49
CA ILE A 119 -14.85 9.02 -26.91
C ILE A 119 -15.83 9.39 -25.80
N LYS A 120 -16.69 10.38 -26.08
CA LYS A 120 -17.87 10.66 -25.26
C LYS A 120 -18.87 9.52 -25.42
N ASN A 121 -18.98 8.70 -24.39
CA ASN A 121 -19.52 7.35 -24.45
C ASN A 121 -21.03 7.27 -24.14
N GLY A 122 -21.88 7.76 -25.04
CA GLY A 122 -23.33 7.55 -24.96
C GLY A 122 -23.83 6.20 -25.51
N ASP A 123 -23.00 5.47 -26.26
CA ASP A 123 -23.26 4.09 -26.68
C ASP A 123 -21.96 3.28 -26.76
N ALA A 124 -21.74 2.46 -25.73
CA ALA A 124 -20.50 1.73 -25.59
C ALA A 124 -20.25 0.68 -26.69
N LEU A 125 -21.29 0.05 -27.25
CA LEU A 125 -21.09 -0.93 -28.32
C LEU A 125 -20.65 -0.25 -29.61
N GLN A 126 -21.26 0.90 -29.94
CA GLN A 126 -20.83 1.73 -31.08
C GLN A 126 -19.42 2.29 -30.88
N ALA A 127 -19.07 2.70 -29.65
CA ALA A 127 -17.72 3.16 -29.33
C ALA A 127 -16.67 2.06 -29.55
N LEU A 128 -16.94 0.84 -29.08
CA LEU A 128 -16.06 -0.31 -29.29
C LEU A 128 -15.94 -0.67 -30.78
N ASP A 129 -17.03 -0.61 -31.55
CA ASP A 129 -16.99 -0.83 -33.00
C ASP A 129 -16.13 0.22 -33.71
N TRP A 130 -16.23 1.49 -33.28
CA TRP A 130 -15.38 2.57 -33.78
C TRP A 130 -13.90 2.32 -33.47
N VAL A 131 -13.58 1.87 -32.24
CA VAL A 131 -12.21 1.50 -31.84
C VAL A 131 -11.68 0.39 -32.75
N ILE A 132 -12.45 -0.66 -32.98
CA ILE A 132 -12.05 -1.80 -33.84
C ILE A 132 -11.77 -1.32 -35.26
N ALA A 133 -12.65 -0.48 -35.82
CA ALA A 133 -12.51 0.05 -37.17
C ALA A 133 -11.29 0.97 -37.33
N ASN A 134 -10.89 1.67 -36.26
CA ASN A 134 -9.82 2.68 -36.30
C ASN A 134 -8.52 2.24 -35.60
N ALA A 135 -8.45 1.03 -35.05
CA ALA A 135 -7.31 0.51 -34.29
C ALA A 135 -5.97 0.71 -35.01
N LYS A 136 -5.90 0.31 -36.28
CA LYS A 136 -4.68 0.44 -37.10
C LYS A 136 -4.42 1.89 -37.53
N LYS A 137 -5.46 2.66 -37.84
CA LYS A 137 -5.36 4.04 -38.32
C LYS A 137 -4.68 4.94 -37.29
N TYR A 138 -5.04 4.79 -36.02
CA TYR A 138 -4.49 5.61 -34.94
C TYR A 138 -3.42 4.91 -34.09
N ASN A 139 -3.06 3.66 -34.43
CA ASN A 139 -2.14 2.84 -33.64
C ASN A 139 -2.58 2.73 -32.16
N ILE A 140 -3.82 2.30 -31.96
CA ILE A 140 -4.46 2.21 -30.64
C ILE A 140 -3.81 1.06 -29.85
N ALA A 141 -3.16 1.38 -28.74
CA ALA A 141 -2.54 0.39 -27.86
C ALA A 141 -3.52 -0.15 -26.81
N ALA A 142 -4.33 0.72 -26.22
CA ALA A 142 -5.24 0.38 -25.15
C ALA A 142 -6.52 1.22 -25.19
N VAL A 143 -7.58 0.70 -24.59
CA VAL A 143 -8.82 1.42 -24.30
C VAL A 143 -9.04 1.42 -22.81
N SER A 144 -9.15 2.62 -22.23
CA SER A 144 -9.51 2.83 -20.82
C SER A 144 -11.02 3.01 -20.70
N MET A 145 -11.65 2.13 -19.93
CA MET A 145 -13.08 2.16 -19.59
C MET A 145 -13.21 2.36 -18.09
N SER A 146 -13.15 3.61 -17.65
CA SER A 146 -13.26 4.00 -16.23
C SER A 146 -14.72 4.07 -15.77
N PHE A 147 -15.52 3.09 -16.17
CA PHE A 147 -16.92 2.95 -15.81
C PHE A 147 -17.25 1.47 -15.61
N GLY A 148 -18.37 1.20 -14.96
CA GLY A 148 -18.91 -0.14 -14.83
C GLY A 148 -20.35 -0.08 -14.33
N GLY A 149 -21.12 -1.12 -14.61
CA GLY A 149 -22.43 -1.29 -13.99
C GLY A 149 -22.31 -1.68 -12.52
N ASP A 150 -23.37 -1.52 -11.74
CA ASP A 150 -23.49 -2.20 -10.45
C ASP A 150 -23.37 -3.70 -10.72
N GLY A 151 -22.25 -4.29 -10.28
CA GLY A 151 -22.04 -5.73 -10.43
C GLY A 151 -23.18 -6.49 -9.74
N PRO A 152 -23.56 -7.69 -10.22
CA PRO A 152 -24.58 -8.45 -9.55
C PRO A 152 -24.14 -8.76 -8.13
N SER A 153 -25.12 -9.03 -7.27
CA SER A 153 -24.85 -9.74 -6.02
C SER A 153 -23.97 -10.97 -6.31
N PRO A 154 -23.13 -11.45 -5.36
CA PRO A 154 -22.19 -12.57 -5.55
C PRO A 154 -22.77 -13.92 -6.04
N ARG A 155 -24.05 -13.98 -6.46
CA ARG A 155 -24.80 -15.17 -6.87
C ARG A 155 -25.12 -15.26 -8.37
N GLN A 156 -24.76 -14.31 -9.23
CA GLN A 156 -24.99 -14.42 -10.69
C GLN A 156 -23.70 -14.60 -11.47
N THR A 157 -23.44 -15.84 -11.91
CA THR A 157 -22.27 -16.23 -12.71
C THR A 157 -22.38 -15.85 -14.19
N ASP A 158 -23.58 -15.57 -14.71
CA ASP A 158 -23.86 -15.30 -16.14
C ASP A 158 -23.67 -13.84 -16.56
N TYR A 159 -23.31 -12.93 -15.64
CA TYR A 159 -23.27 -11.48 -15.93
C TYR A 159 -21.98 -11.01 -16.61
N CYS A 160 -20.87 -11.74 -16.45
CA CYS A 160 -19.56 -11.20 -16.82
C CYS A 160 -19.24 -11.26 -18.31
N VAL A 161 -19.61 -12.36 -18.96
CA VAL A 161 -19.40 -12.54 -20.40
C VAL A 161 -20.68 -12.14 -21.11
N VAL A 162 -20.80 -10.86 -21.43
CA VAL A 162 -21.92 -10.35 -22.23
C VAL A 162 -21.56 -10.55 -23.72
N PRO A 163 -22.30 -11.38 -24.48
CA PRO A 163 -21.86 -11.83 -25.81
C PRO A 163 -21.45 -10.70 -26.77
N ASP A 164 -22.24 -9.63 -26.84
CA ASP A 164 -21.97 -8.50 -27.74
C ASP A 164 -20.68 -7.75 -27.38
N TRP A 165 -20.38 -7.62 -26.09
CA TRP A 165 -19.13 -7.02 -25.60
C TRP A 165 -17.96 -7.96 -25.80
N HIS A 166 -18.15 -9.23 -25.45
CA HIS A 166 -17.11 -10.26 -25.53
C HIS A 166 -16.58 -10.42 -26.95
N GLU A 167 -17.47 -10.45 -27.95
CA GLU A 167 -17.06 -10.53 -29.36
C GLU A 167 -16.18 -9.34 -29.79
N ARG A 168 -16.50 -8.14 -29.29
CA ARG A 168 -15.70 -6.93 -29.56
C ARG A 168 -14.36 -6.98 -28.87
N PHE A 169 -14.28 -7.48 -27.63
CA PHE A 169 -13.00 -7.69 -26.95
C PHE A 169 -12.12 -8.71 -27.66
N ILE A 170 -12.68 -9.79 -28.22
CA ILE A 170 -11.93 -10.73 -29.09
C ILE A 170 -11.32 -9.97 -30.28
N LYS A 171 -12.13 -9.18 -31.01
CA LYS A 171 -11.66 -8.41 -32.17
C LYS A 171 -10.60 -7.37 -31.81
N MET A 172 -10.78 -6.65 -30.71
CA MET A 172 -9.81 -5.69 -30.19
C MET A 172 -8.46 -6.35 -29.89
N ARG A 173 -8.47 -7.46 -29.13
CA ARG A 173 -7.23 -8.17 -28.78
C ARG A 173 -6.54 -8.74 -30.01
N ALA A 174 -7.29 -9.26 -30.99
CA ALA A 174 -6.73 -9.71 -32.26
C ALA A 174 -6.06 -8.58 -33.07
N LEU A 175 -6.49 -7.33 -32.87
CA LEU A 175 -5.87 -6.14 -33.43
C LEU A 175 -4.73 -5.56 -32.56
N GLY A 176 -4.40 -6.21 -31.44
CA GLY A 176 -3.38 -5.76 -30.50
C GLY A 176 -3.85 -4.68 -29.50
N VAL A 177 -5.14 -4.34 -29.51
CA VAL A 177 -5.76 -3.35 -28.61
C VAL A 177 -6.13 -3.99 -27.29
N ILE A 178 -5.70 -3.38 -26.18
CA ILE A 178 -5.88 -3.91 -24.83
C ILE A 178 -7.08 -3.24 -24.17
N PRO A 179 -8.20 -3.94 -23.94
CA PRO A 179 -9.31 -3.40 -23.14
C PRO A 179 -8.93 -3.40 -21.65
N VAL A 180 -9.05 -2.24 -21.00
CA VAL A 180 -8.71 -2.02 -19.59
C VAL A 180 -9.92 -1.37 -18.91
N ALA A 181 -10.40 -1.93 -17.79
CA ALA A 181 -11.61 -1.44 -17.14
C ALA A 181 -11.54 -1.42 -15.61
N ALA A 182 -12.25 -0.46 -15.02
CA ALA A 182 -12.37 -0.27 -13.59
C ALA A 182 -13.19 -1.40 -12.94
N THR A 183 -12.72 -1.94 -11.80
CA THR A 183 -13.46 -3.00 -11.08
C THR A 183 -14.70 -2.50 -10.35
N GLY A 184 -14.80 -1.18 -10.11
CA GLY A 184 -15.91 -0.53 -9.42
C GLY A 184 -15.57 -0.11 -7.99
N ASN A 185 -16.40 0.77 -7.41
CA ASN A 185 -16.13 1.47 -6.14
C ASN A 185 -17.09 1.05 -5.00
N GLY A 186 -17.59 -0.18 -5.03
CA GLY A 186 -18.59 -0.69 -4.09
C GLY A 186 -18.03 -1.42 -2.86
N GLY A 187 -16.71 -1.49 -2.70
CA GLY A 187 -16.03 -2.22 -1.61
C GLY A 187 -16.27 -3.73 -1.62
N GLN A 188 -16.58 -4.30 -2.78
CA GLN A 188 -16.85 -5.74 -2.91
C GLN A 188 -15.55 -6.53 -2.82
N ILE A 189 -15.46 -7.47 -1.89
CA ILE A 189 -14.24 -8.27 -1.65
C ILE A 189 -14.20 -9.61 -2.42
N ALA A 190 -15.23 -9.89 -3.21
CA ALA A 190 -15.36 -11.12 -4.01
C ALA A 190 -16.18 -10.90 -5.30
N GLY A 191 -16.18 -9.69 -5.84
CA GLY A 191 -16.97 -9.33 -7.01
C GLY A 191 -16.47 -8.05 -7.66
N ILE A 192 -16.43 -8.04 -8.99
CA ILE A 192 -16.02 -6.89 -9.79
C ILE A 192 -17.05 -6.65 -10.90
N SER A 193 -17.22 -5.40 -11.32
CA SER A 193 -18.26 -4.97 -12.26
C SER A 193 -17.98 -5.40 -13.71
N HIS A 194 -19.04 -5.50 -14.52
CA HIS A 194 -18.90 -5.49 -15.99
C HIS A 194 -18.60 -4.05 -16.45
N PRO A 195 -17.68 -3.83 -17.42
CA PRO A 195 -17.00 -4.83 -18.26
C PRO A 195 -15.73 -5.45 -17.68
N ALA A 196 -15.21 -4.97 -16.54
CA ALA A 196 -13.96 -5.46 -15.96
C ALA A 196 -13.95 -6.97 -15.67
N CYS A 197 -15.10 -7.57 -15.37
CA CYS A 197 -15.17 -8.98 -15.02
C CYS A 197 -15.12 -9.96 -16.22
N ASP A 198 -15.12 -9.45 -17.46
CA ASP A 198 -14.89 -10.25 -18.66
C ASP A 198 -13.42 -10.73 -18.72
N PRO A 199 -13.15 -12.02 -18.99
CA PRO A 199 -11.79 -12.58 -18.97
C PRO A 199 -10.84 -11.99 -20.02
N LEU A 200 -11.35 -11.31 -21.05
CA LEU A 200 -10.56 -10.65 -22.08
C LEU A 200 -10.18 -9.22 -21.70
N VAL A 201 -10.70 -8.70 -20.59
CA VAL A 201 -10.47 -7.34 -20.09
C VAL A 201 -9.44 -7.34 -18.96
N VAL A 202 -8.51 -6.39 -19.01
CA VAL A 202 -7.61 -6.12 -17.89
C VAL A 202 -8.40 -5.34 -16.83
N SER A 203 -8.89 -6.06 -15.82
CA SER A 203 -9.56 -5.47 -14.66
C SER A 203 -8.59 -4.77 -13.72
N VAL A 204 -8.95 -3.55 -13.31
CA VAL A 204 -8.09 -2.68 -12.49
C VAL A 204 -8.77 -2.26 -11.20
N GLY A 205 -8.22 -2.72 -10.07
CA GLY A 205 -8.56 -2.23 -8.74
C GLY A 205 -7.61 -1.12 -8.26
N ALA A 206 -7.89 -0.57 -7.08
CA ALA A 206 -7.18 0.59 -6.53
C ALA A 206 -6.42 0.26 -5.23
N VAL A 207 -5.26 0.88 -5.05
CA VAL A 207 -4.46 0.79 -3.81
C VAL A 207 -4.08 2.17 -3.27
N THR A 208 -3.92 2.25 -1.95
CA THR A 208 -3.37 3.43 -1.26
C THR A 208 -1.86 3.55 -1.52
N PRO A 209 -1.25 4.70 -1.18
CA PRO A 209 0.20 4.87 -1.24
C PRO A 209 1.00 3.86 -0.37
N GLU A 210 0.38 3.32 0.67
CA GLU A 210 0.95 2.30 1.57
C GLU A 210 0.81 0.87 1.04
N ASP A 211 0.45 0.69 -0.23
CA ASP A 211 0.27 -0.63 -0.86
C ASP A 211 -0.84 -1.46 -0.20
N THR A 212 -1.90 -0.81 0.28
CA THR A 212 -3.11 -1.47 0.78
C THR A 212 -4.26 -1.34 -0.22
N VAL A 213 -5.08 -2.39 -0.38
CA VAL A 213 -6.30 -2.27 -1.19
C VAL A 213 -7.23 -1.26 -0.52
N ILE A 214 -7.61 -0.22 -1.25
CA ILE A 214 -8.45 0.85 -0.69
C ILE A 214 -9.89 0.36 -0.49
N SER A 215 -10.54 0.82 0.58
CA SER A 215 -11.80 0.27 1.08
C SER A 215 -12.96 0.26 0.08
N TYR A 216 -12.99 1.18 -0.88
CA TYR A 216 -14.02 1.22 -1.92
C TYR A 216 -13.70 0.30 -3.11
N SER A 217 -12.46 -0.16 -3.28
CA SER A 217 -12.08 -0.95 -4.45
C SER A 217 -12.81 -2.29 -4.46
N ASN A 218 -13.58 -2.54 -5.51
CA ASN A 218 -14.04 -3.89 -5.79
C ASN A 218 -12.83 -4.76 -6.18
N ILE A 219 -12.77 -5.98 -5.64
CA ILE A 219 -11.75 -6.98 -5.93
C ILE A 219 -12.38 -8.37 -6.04
N SER A 220 -11.72 -9.25 -6.77
CA SER A 220 -11.99 -10.68 -6.80
C SER A 220 -10.74 -11.44 -7.23
N ASP A 221 -10.83 -12.76 -7.25
CA ASP A 221 -9.82 -13.63 -7.88
C ASP A 221 -9.61 -13.35 -9.38
N ARG A 222 -10.56 -12.64 -10.02
CA ARG A 222 -10.49 -12.18 -11.42
C ARG A 222 -9.84 -10.81 -11.57
N THR A 223 -9.47 -10.12 -10.50
CA THR A 223 -8.77 -8.83 -10.61
C THR A 223 -7.40 -9.03 -11.24
N THR A 224 -7.18 -8.36 -12.38
CA THR A 224 -5.98 -8.56 -13.20
C THR A 224 -4.81 -7.77 -12.63
N LEU A 225 -5.02 -6.50 -12.30
CA LEU A 225 -4.01 -5.61 -11.78
C LEU A 225 -4.59 -4.64 -10.74
N LEU A 226 -3.72 -4.11 -9.90
CA LEU A 226 -3.99 -2.96 -9.02
C LEU A 226 -3.10 -1.79 -9.44
N ALA A 227 -3.61 -0.57 -9.28
CA ALA A 227 -2.81 0.64 -9.49
C ALA A 227 -3.15 1.71 -8.44
N PRO A 228 -2.27 2.71 -8.27
CA PRO A 228 -2.51 3.82 -7.34
C PRO A 228 -3.78 4.59 -7.67
N THR A 229 -4.28 5.33 -6.68
CA THR A 229 -5.41 6.25 -6.75
C THR A 229 -5.11 7.48 -5.90
N GLU A 230 -6.05 8.43 -5.81
CA GLU A 230 -5.97 9.60 -4.92
C GLU A 230 -4.78 10.54 -5.22
N PHE A 231 -4.44 10.70 -6.50
CA PHE A 231 -3.42 11.64 -6.96
C PHE A 231 -4.02 12.84 -7.71
N GLU A 232 -3.24 13.92 -7.82
CA GLU A 232 -3.69 15.15 -8.48
C GLU A 232 -3.78 14.96 -10.01
N THR A 233 -4.80 15.54 -10.65
CA THR A 233 -5.03 15.46 -12.11
C THR A 233 -5.60 16.77 -12.67
N ALA A 234 -5.69 16.91 -13.99
CA ALA A 234 -6.49 17.95 -14.63
C ALA A 234 -7.98 17.82 -14.27
N TYR A 235 -8.69 18.93 -14.33
CA TYR A 235 -10.10 19.09 -13.97
C TYR A 235 -10.79 20.07 -14.92
N THR A 236 -12.11 20.02 -14.96
CA THR A 236 -12.92 21.08 -15.60
C THR A 236 -13.96 21.57 -14.62
N THR A 237 -14.15 22.88 -14.55
CA THR A 237 -15.17 23.50 -13.70
C THR A 237 -16.48 23.69 -14.46
N PRO A 238 -17.61 23.93 -13.78
CA PRO A 238 -18.85 24.34 -14.44
C PRO A 238 -18.71 25.60 -15.30
N ASP A 239 -17.82 26.51 -14.90
CA ASP A 239 -17.50 27.70 -15.66
C ASP A 239 -16.52 27.33 -16.78
N LYS A 240 -17.05 27.16 -17.99
CA LYS A 240 -16.27 26.80 -19.19
C LYS A 240 -15.24 27.87 -19.59
N THR A 241 -15.31 29.09 -19.04
CA THR A 241 -14.28 30.10 -19.27
C THR A 241 -13.02 29.85 -18.46
N LYS A 242 -13.12 29.08 -17.37
CA LYS A 242 -11.99 28.64 -16.56
C LYS A 242 -11.36 27.42 -17.21
N LYS A 243 -10.19 27.64 -17.78
CA LYS A 243 -9.29 26.62 -18.30
C LYS A 243 -8.26 26.27 -17.24
N ASP A 244 -7.57 25.16 -17.44
CA ASP A 244 -6.36 24.80 -16.66
C ASP A 244 -6.63 24.61 -15.17
N ALA A 245 -7.82 24.10 -14.84
CA ALA A 245 -8.17 23.74 -13.47
C ALA A 245 -7.59 22.36 -13.12
N TRP A 246 -7.22 22.19 -11.85
CA TRP A 246 -6.63 20.96 -11.34
C TRP A 246 -7.51 20.40 -10.21
N PHE A 247 -7.50 19.07 -10.09
CA PHE A 247 -8.18 18.33 -9.04
C PHE A 247 -7.13 17.83 -8.04
N ASP A 248 -7.30 18.15 -6.76
CA ASP A 248 -6.30 17.85 -5.73
C ASP A 248 -6.25 16.35 -5.35
N SER A 249 -7.21 15.54 -5.80
CA SER A 249 -7.26 14.11 -5.47
C SER A 249 -8.30 13.36 -6.32
N PHE A 250 -7.92 12.89 -7.50
CA PHE A 250 -8.80 12.00 -8.27
C PHE A 250 -8.80 10.59 -7.66
N SER A 251 -9.95 10.18 -7.12
CA SER A 251 -10.14 8.90 -6.43
C SER A 251 -11.02 7.94 -7.23
N GLY A 252 -11.07 6.69 -6.77
CA GLY A 252 -11.81 5.61 -7.41
C GLY A 252 -10.92 4.69 -8.25
N THR A 253 -11.42 3.49 -8.52
CA THR A 253 -10.83 2.59 -9.53
C THR A 253 -10.76 3.23 -10.92
N SER A 254 -11.58 4.27 -11.15
CA SER A 254 -11.52 5.16 -12.30
C SER A 254 -10.20 5.94 -12.44
N ALA A 255 -9.53 6.28 -11.34
CA ALA A 255 -8.20 6.91 -11.35
C ALA A 255 -7.10 5.86 -11.60
N SER A 256 -7.27 4.64 -11.10
CA SER A 256 -6.30 3.54 -11.26
C SER A 256 -6.31 2.92 -12.66
N THR A 257 -7.48 2.80 -13.29
CA THR A 257 -7.66 2.23 -14.65
C THR A 257 -6.78 2.89 -15.72
N PRO A 258 -6.75 4.23 -15.86
CA PRO A 258 -5.90 4.90 -16.84
C PRO A 258 -4.40 4.74 -16.55
N VAL A 259 -3.99 4.55 -15.29
CA VAL A 259 -2.59 4.22 -14.96
C VAL A 259 -2.17 2.90 -15.61
N VAL A 260 -3.03 1.88 -15.56
CA VAL A 260 -2.76 0.60 -16.22
C VAL A 260 -2.83 0.74 -17.74
N ALA A 261 -3.78 1.50 -18.28
CA ALA A 261 -3.84 1.77 -19.73
C ALA A 261 -2.58 2.48 -20.24
N ALA A 262 -2.05 3.44 -19.47
CA ALA A 262 -0.77 4.09 -19.73
C ALA A 262 0.40 3.10 -19.71
N MET A 263 0.48 2.22 -18.71
CA MET A 263 1.50 1.17 -18.65
C MET A 263 1.44 0.26 -19.88
N MET A 264 0.24 -0.18 -20.26
CA MET A 264 0.03 -1.03 -21.43
C MET A 264 0.44 -0.34 -22.74
N ALA A 265 0.19 0.96 -22.87
CA ALA A 265 0.66 1.77 -23.99
C ALA A 265 2.19 1.92 -24.03
N VAL A 266 2.84 2.13 -22.87
CA VAL A 266 4.29 2.11 -22.74
C VAL A 266 4.85 0.75 -23.18
N GLY A 267 4.26 -0.34 -22.72
CA GLY A 267 4.66 -1.70 -23.10
C GLY A 267 4.51 -1.97 -24.60
N ARG A 268 3.40 -1.54 -25.22
CA ARG A 268 3.18 -1.62 -26.67
C ARG A 268 4.20 -0.80 -27.46
N SER A 269 4.51 0.41 -26.99
CA SER A 269 5.54 1.27 -27.61
C SER A 269 6.93 0.62 -27.53
N ALA A 270 7.27 0.04 -26.37
CA ALA A 270 8.56 -0.62 -26.15
C ALA A 270 8.68 -1.98 -26.86
N SER A 271 7.58 -2.72 -27.00
CA SER A 271 7.53 -4.02 -27.68
C SER A 271 6.35 -4.08 -28.67
N PRO A 272 6.48 -3.47 -29.86
CA PRO A 272 5.37 -3.33 -30.82
C PRO A 272 4.76 -4.66 -31.27
N ASN A 273 5.56 -5.72 -31.31
CA ASN A 273 5.17 -7.04 -31.81
C ASN A 273 4.65 -7.98 -30.73
N ALA A 274 4.70 -7.61 -29.44
CA ALA A 274 4.20 -8.47 -28.37
C ALA A 274 2.68 -8.69 -28.51
N SER A 275 2.20 -9.91 -28.26
CA SER A 275 0.76 -10.15 -28.17
C SER A 275 0.17 -9.46 -26.94
N VAL A 276 -1.16 -9.29 -26.93
CA VAL A 276 -1.83 -8.75 -25.72
C VAL A 276 -1.57 -9.65 -24.51
N ASP A 277 -1.60 -10.97 -24.69
CA ASP A 277 -1.34 -11.93 -23.61
C ASP A 277 0.08 -11.78 -23.06
N GLU A 278 1.08 -11.60 -23.93
CA GLU A 278 2.48 -11.38 -23.50
C GLU A 278 2.63 -10.10 -22.68
N LEU A 279 1.96 -9.01 -23.08
CA LEU A 279 1.97 -7.75 -22.33
C LEU A 279 1.28 -7.91 -20.96
N VAL A 280 0.12 -8.57 -20.90
CA VAL A 280 -0.61 -8.80 -19.64
C VAL A 280 0.19 -9.74 -18.71
N LEU A 281 0.80 -10.79 -19.24
CA LEU A 281 1.64 -11.72 -18.47
C LEU A 281 2.90 -11.03 -17.95
N ALA A 282 3.56 -10.21 -18.76
CA ALA A 282 4.71 -9.42 -18.32
C ALA A 282 4.30 -8.48 -17.19
N ALA A 283 3.19 -7.75 -17.34
CA ALA A 283 2.67 -6.85 -16.31
C ALA A 283 2.37 -7.57 -14.99
N ARG A 284 1.65 -8.71 -15.03
CA ARG A 284 1.32 -9.48 -13.82
C ARG A 284 2.55 -10.09 -13.14
N SER A 285 3.53 -10.54 -13.92
CA SER A 285 4.72 -11.21 -13.39
C SER A 285 5.82 -10.25 -12.92
N SER A 286 5.76 -8.97 -13.28
CA SER A 286 6.63 -7.91 -12.76
C SER A 286 6.00 -7.09 -11.63
N ALA A 287 4.70 -7.30 -11.37
CA ALA A 287 3.93 -6.62 -10.33
C ALA A 287 4.38 -7.01 -8.91
N THR A 288 4.07 -6.13 -7.96
CA THR A 288 4.21 -6.41 -6.52
C THR A 288 2.95 -7.13 -6.03
N SER A 289 3.14 -8.17 -5.22
CA SER A 289 2.05 -8.90 -4.57
C SER A 289 1.48 -8.07 -3.42
N ILE A 290 0.17 -7.84 -3.44
CA ILE A 290 -0.60 -7.18 -2.40
C ILE A 290 -1.67 -8.14 -1.89
N ASP A 291 -1.82 -8.22 -0.58
CA ASP A 291 -2.85 -9.02 0.05
C ASP A 291 -4.00 -8.13 0.55
N ASP A 292 -5.23 -8.51 0.22
CA ASP A 292 -6.44 -8.03 0.88
C ASP A 292 -6.84 -8.98 2.01
N MET A 293 -7.80 -8.58 2.85
CA MET A 293 -8.42 -9.45 3.87
C MET A 293 -8.89 -10.80 3.32
N VAL A 294 -9.50 -10.82 2.12
CA VAL A 294 -10.05 -12.05 1.51
C VAL A 294 -9.23 -12.55 0.33
N VAL A 295 -8.85 -11.67 -0.59
CA VAL A 295 -8.11 -12.05 -1.81
C VAL A 295 -6.62 -11.82 -1.60
N LYS A 296 -5.82 -12.86 -1.82
CA LYS A 296 -4.35 -12.81 -1.68
C LYS A 296 -3.69 -12.71 -3.05
N ASP A 297 -2.44 -12.28 -3.07
CA ASP A 297 -1.60 -12.24 -4.28
C ASP A 297 -2.16 -11.34 -5.42
N LEU A 298 -2.85 -10.25 -5.07
CA LEU A 298 -3.26 -9.23 -6.03
C LEU A 298 -2.02 -8.49 -6.59
N LYS A 299 -2.09 -8.08 -7.85
CA LYS A 299 -0.89 -7.65 -8.60
C LYS A 299 -0.85 -6.14 -8.82
N ARG A 300 -0.15 -5.41 -7.95
CA ARG A 300 0.06 -3.96 -8.10
C ARG A 300 1.17 -3.65 -9.09
N VAL A 301 0.88 -2.82 -10.09
CA VAL A 301 1.77 -2.60 -11.24
C VAL A 301 3.13 -2.00 -10.86
N ASN A 302 4.15 -2.31 -11.67
CA ASN A 302 5.48 -1.72 -11.64
C ASN A 302 5.91 -1.41 -13.09
N PHE A 303 5.93 -0.15 -13.50
CA PHE A 303 6.29 0.29 -14.85
C PHE A 303 7.73 -0.05 -15.20
N ASP A 304 8.66 0.22 -14.29
CA ASP A 304 10.09 -0.03 -14.46
C ASP A 304 10.38 -1.51 -14.70
N LYS A 305 9.94 -2.38 -13.78
CA LYS A 305 10.13 -3.83 -13.88
C LYS A 305 9.41 -4.41 -15.09
N PHE A 306 8.24 -3.86 -15.44
CA PHE A 306 7.50 -4.26 -16.64
C PHE A 306 8.29 -3.98 -17.92
N VAL A 307 8.77 -2.75 -18.10
CA VAL A 307 9.56 -2.36 -19.27
C VAL A 307 10.89 -3.11 -19.33
N GLN A 308 11.61 -3.22 -18.21
CA GLN A 308 12.86 -3.98 -18.13
C GLN A 308 12.65 -5.44 -18.55
N LYS A 309 11.55 -6.06 -18.11
CA LYS A 309 11.20 -7.43 -18.48
C LYS A 309 10.89 -7.58 -19.97
N LEU A 310 10.08 -6.68 -20.54
CA LEU A 310 9.71 -6.72 -21.95
C LEU A 310 10.93 -6.58 -22.87
N LEU A 311 11.80 -5.65 -22.54
CA LEU A 311 13.02 -5.37 -23.30
C LEU A 311 14.16 -6.34 -22.98
N LYS A 312 13.93 -7.29 -22.05
CA LYS A 312 14.95 -8.23 -21.54
C LYS A 312 16.21 -7.49 -21.10
N LEU A 313 16.04 -6.30 -20.52
CA LEU A 313 17.15 -5.55 -19.95
C LEU A 313 17.72 -6.39 -18.81
N LYS A 314 19.04 -6.53 -18.78
CA LYS A 314 19.70 -7.10 -17.61
C LYS A 314 19.35 -6.21 -16.44
N THR A 315 18.69 -6.77 -15.42
CA THR A 315 18.31 -6.00 -14.23
C THR A 315 19.56 -5.44 -13.59
N ALA A 316 19.58 -4.12 -13.42
CA ALA A 316 20.74 -3.45 -12.85
C ALA A 316 20.93 -3.91 -11.39
N PRO A 317 22.18 -4.04 -10.91
CA PRO A 317 22.43 -4.44 -9.53
C PRO A 317 21.85 -3.44 -8.53
N SER A 318 21.14 -3.93 -7.51
CA SER A 318 20.43 -3.09 -6.52
C SER A 318 20.77 -3.47 -5.07
N ILE A 319 21.16 -2.51 -4.22
CA ILE A 319 21.49 -2.77 -2.81
C ILE A 319 20.21 -3.09 -2.02
N SER A 320 20.01 -4.37 -1.67
CA SER A 320 18.84 -4.84 -0.92
C SER A 320 18.96 -4.48 0.57
N THR A 321 20.09 -4.76 1.21
CA THR A 321 20.31 -4.48 2.64
C THR A 321 21.60 -3.68 2.87
N LEU A 322 21.57 -2.78 3.85
CA LEU A 322 22.74 -2.07 4.39
C LEU A 322 22.61 -2.02 5.91
N THR A 323 23.56 -2.58 6.64
CA THR A 323 23.49 -2.76 8.11
C THR A 323 24.81 -2.38 8.77
N SER A 324 24.75 -2.08 10.08
CA SER A 324 25.92 -1.93 10.94
C SER A 324 25.91 -2.97 12.05
N SER A 325 27.06 -3.56 12.35
CA SER A 325 27.28 -4.52 13.43
C SER A 325 28.64 -4.28 14.10
N GLN A 326 28.89 -4.91 15.26
CA GLN A 326 30.18 -4.85 15.97
C GLN A 326 30.75 -3.43 16.20
N LEU A 327 29.88 -2.46 16.52
CA LEU A 327 30.31 -1.07 16.79
C LEU A 327 31.02 -0.99 18.15
N THR A 328 32.21 -0.39 18.14
CA THR A 328 33.07 -0.10 19.28
C THR A 328 33.41 1.38 19.33
N GLU A 329 34.15 1.84 20.33
CA GLU A 329 34.67 3.22 20.40
C GLU A 329 35.59 3.59 19.22
N LYS A 330 36.17 2.60 18.53
CA LYS A 330 37.21 2.79 17.52
C LYS A 330 36.85 2.25 16.14
N SER A 331 35.80 1.44 16.01
CA SER A 331 35.43 0.85 14.71
C SER A 331 33.99 0.35 14.65
N VAL A 332 33.45 0.20 13.45
CA VAL A 332 32.17 -0.45 13.14
C VAL A 332 32.33 -1.40 11.96
N THR A 333 31.56 -2.49 11.92
CA THR A 333 31.46 -3.35 10.73
C THR A 333 30.20 -2.99 9.96
N ILE A 334 30.33 -2.73 8.66
CA ILE A 334 29.22 -2.40 7.76
C ILE A 334 28.99 -3.58 6.83
N GLY A 335 27.79 -4.13 6.84
CA GLY A 335 27.39 -5.24 5.97
C GLY A 335 26.42 -4.79 4.89
N TRP A 336 26.52 -5.38 3.71
CA TRP A 336 25.58 -5.13 2.61
C TRP A 336 25.24 -6.39 1.82
N THR A 337 24.05 -6.37 1.23
CA THR A 337 23.58 -7.36 0.25
C THR A 337 23.14 -6.61 -1.01
N VAL A 338 23.49 -7.14 -2.17
CA VAL A 338 23.15 -6.62 -3.49
C VAL A 338 22.43 -7.71 -4.26
N ALA A 339 21.22 -7.40 -4.70
CA ALA A 339 20.44 -8.25 -5.59
C ALA A 339 20.91 -8.10 -7.05
N ASN A 340 20.56 -9.08 -7.88
CA ASN A 340 20.83 -9.09 -9.32
C ASN A 340 22.32 -9.11 -9.71
N SER A 341 23.17 -9.69 -8.84
CA SER A 341 24.60 -9.98 -9.08
C SER A 341 25.41 -8.78 -9.61
N PRO A 342 25.88 -7.86 -8.73
CA PRO A 342 26.72 -6.76 -9.16
C PRO A 342 28.03 -7.25 -9.76
N THR A 343 28.50 -6.56 -10.80
CA THR A 343 29.85 -6.74 -11.32
C THR A 343 30.87 -6.20 -10.31
N LYS A 344 30.57 -5.08 -9.65
CA LYS A 344 31.38 -4.44 -8.60
C LYS A 344 30.50 -3.71 -7.58
N VAL A 345 30.99 -3.53 -6.35
CA VAL A 345 30.40 -2.66 -5.33
C VAL A 345 31.47 -1.67 -4.87
N ARG A 346 31.18 -0.37 -4.88
CA ARG A 346 32.05 0.68 -4.35
C ARG A 346 31.57 1.08 -2.97
N VAL A 347 32.48 1.15 -1.99
CA VAL A 347 32.18 1.60 -0.63
C VAL A 347 33.11 2.74 -0.26
N SER A 348 32.56 3.92 0.01
CA SER A 348 33.32 5.09 0.48
C SER A 348 32.92 5.47 1.90
N VAL A 349 33.90 5.87 2.70
CA VAL A 349 33.72 6.37 4.06
C VAL A 349 34.03 7.86 4.07
N ASN A 350 33.12 8.70 4.53
CA ASN A 350 33.24 10.17 4.58
C ASN A 350 33.67 10.79 3.24
N GLY A 351 33.21 10.23 2.11
CA GLY A 351 33.58 10.71 0.77
C GLY A 351 35.04 10.44 0.36
N ALA A 352 35.79 9.65 1.12
CA ALA A 352 37.12 9.20 0.73
C ALA A 352 37.08 8.29 -0.52
N THR A 353 38.24 8.06 -1.15
CA THR A 353 38.37 7.18 -2.31
C THR A 353 37.69 5.82 -2.07
N PRO A 354 36.71 5.42 -2.91
CA PRO A 354 35.94 4.21 -2.67
C PRO A 354 36.78 2.94 -2.76
N GLN A 355 36.56 2.01 -1.82
CA GLN A 355 37.04 0.64 -1.92
C GLN A 355 36.11 -0.18 -2.82
N VAL A 356 36.67 -1.10 -3.61
CA VAL A 356 35.93 -1.89 -4.59
C VAL A 356 35.86 -3.35 -4.16
N PHE A 357 34.65 -3.90 -4.13
CA PHE A 357 34.33 -5.28 -3.78
C PHE A 357 33.66 -6.00 -4.95
N THR A 358 33.72 -7.33 -4.94
CA THR A 358 33.06 -8.22 -5.91
C THR A 358 32.15 -9.20 -5.18
N GLY A 359 30.99 -9.51 -5.75
CA GLY A 359 30.02 -10.44 -5.16
C GLY A 359 28.76 -9.75 -4.64
N THR A 360 27.76 -10.55 -4.29
CA THR A 360 26.44 -10.07 -3.84
C THR A 360 26.43 -9.63 -2.38
N ASN A 361 27.28 -10.21 -1.53
CA ASN A 361 27.39 -9.86 -0.11
C ASN A 361 28.78 -9.32 0.18
N GLY A 362 28.87 -8.35 1.08
CA GLY A 362 30.16 -7.88 1.56
C GLY A 362 30.06 -7.24 2.93
N GLU A 363 31.21 -7.17 3.60
CA GLU A 363 31.38 -6.50 4.87
C GLU A 363 32.66 -5.66 4.84
N LEU A 364 32.62 -4.49 5.48
CA LEU A 364 33.77 -3.61 5.66
C LEU A 364 33.85 -3.14 7.10
N LYS A 365 34.98 -3.39 7.75
CA LYS A 365 35.31 -2.78 9.04
C LYS A 365 35.82 -1.36 8.81
N VAL A 366 35.10 -0.39 9.34
CA VAL A 366 35.38 1.05 9.25
C VAL A 366 35.91 1.54 10.60
N ALA A 367 37.08 2.18 10.60
CA ALA A 367 37.63 2.80 11.80
C ALA A 367 37.00 4.18 12.07
N LYS A 368 36.91 4.58 13.33
CA LYS A 368 36.56 5.94 13.73
C LYS A 368 37.61 6.90 13.21
N VAL A 369 37.18 7.99 12.57
CA VAL A 369 38.07 9.08 12.15
C VAL A 369 38.41 9.93 13.36
N SER A 370 39.71 10.21 13.55
CA SER A 370 40.18 11.03 14.69
C SER A 370 39.55 12.42 14.65
N GLY A 371 38.93 12.84 15.76
CA GLY A 371 38.25 14.13 15.87
C GLY A 371 36.80 14.15 15.37
N GLU A 372 36.31 13.07 14.76
CA GLU A 372 34.92 12.95 14.33
C GLU A 372 34.13 11.98 15.22
N ASN A 373 32.88 12.32 15.49
CA ASN A 373 31.95 11.49 16.28
C ASN A 373 31.02 10.65 15.40
N SER A 374 31.22 10.66 14.09
CA SER A 374 30.44 9.87 13.14
C SER A 374 31.22 9.57 11.88
N VAL A 375 30.82 8.51 11.18
CA VAL A 375 31.24 8.21 9.82
C VAL A 375 30.01 8.00 8.95
N VAL A 376 30.06 8.51 7.72
CA VAL A 376 29.06 8.26 6.67
C VAL A 376 29.64 7.23 5.73
N VAL A 377 28.94 6.10 5.59
CA VAL A 377 29.35 5.01 4.70
C VAL A 377 28.37 4.95 3.54
N LYS A 378 28.87 5.22 2.34
CA LYS A 378 28.13 5.14 1.09
C LYS A 378 28.51 3.86 0.37
N VAL A 379 27.52 3.07 0.00
CA VAL A 379 27.65 1.85 -0.80
C VAL A 379 26.99 2.09 -2.16
N GLU A 380 27.69 1.77 -3.22
CA GLU A 380 27.28 1.94 -4.63
C GLU A 380 27.38 0.58 -5.34
N ALA A 381 26.28 0.05 -5.85
CA ALA A 381 26.31 -1.12 -6.73
C ALA A 381 26.56 -0.67 -8.17
N LEU A 382 27.35 -1.44 -8.91
CA LEU A 382 27.77 -1.10 -10.27
C LEU A 382 27.32 -2.13 -11.28
N ASP A 383 26.90 -1.64 -12.45
CA ASP A 383 26.58 -2.47 -13.61
C ASP A 383 27.82 -2.98 -14.36
N SER A 384 27.60 -3.64 -15.49
CA SER A 384 28.68 -4.23 -16.31
C SER A 384 29.63 -3.20 -16.90
N ASP A 385 29.19 -1.95 -17.05
CA ASP A 385 29.96 -0.85 -17.63
C ASP A 385 30.66 -0.02 -16.55
N ALA A 386 30.62 -0.49 -15.29
CA ALA A 386 31.16 0.18 -14.11
C ALA A 386 30.50 1.54 -13.82
N LEU A 387 29.26 1.74 -14.27
CA LEU A 387 28.39 2.86 -13.89
C LEU A 387 27.61 2.49 -12.62
N VAL A 388 27.33 3.49 -11.79
CA VAL A 388 26.61 3.30 -10.52
C VAL A 388 25.13 3.07 -10.82
N SER A 389 24.63 1.87 -10.50
CA SER A 389 23.24 1.47 -10.72
C SER A 389 22.34 1.69 -9.51
N SER A 390 22.89 1.65 -8.29
CA SER A 390 22.15 1.99 -7.07
C SER A 390 23.09 2.44 -5.95
N THR A 391 22.57 3.25 -5.04
CA THR A 391 23.33 3.82 -3.92
C THR A 391 22.51 3.75 -2.63
N LYS A 392 23.16 3.43 -1.50
CA LYS A 392 22.64 3.62 -0.15
C LYS A 392 23.70 4.23 0.75
N GLU A 393 23.27 5.02 1.72
CA GLU A 393 24.14 5.64 2.71
C GLU A 393 23.71 5.26 4.13
N LEU A 394 24.69 5.09 5.01
CA LEU A 394 24.49 4.82 6.43
C LEU A 394 25.41 5.72 7.25
N THR A 395 24.83 6.53 8.12
CA THR A 395 25.59 7.35 9.08
C THR A 395 25.70 6.60 10.40
N VAL A 396 26.92 6.28 10.81
CA VAL A 396 27.23 5.62 12.09
C VAL A 396 27.85 6.63 13.03
N ARG A 397 27.30 6.77 14.24
CA ARG A 397 27.87 7.64 15.29
C ARG A 397 28.69 6.81 16.29
N PHE A 398 29.90 7.26 16.59
CA PHE A 398 30.81 6.61 17.54
C PHE A 398 30.59 7.12 18.96
N PRO A 399 30.79 6.27 20.00
CA PRO A 399 30.78 6.70 21.40
C PRO A 399 31.82 7.82 21.69
N ILE A 400 31.50 8.68 22.66
CA ILE A 400 32.35 9.80 23.13
C ILE A 400 32.96 9.42 24.49
N GLU A 401 34.28 9.54 24.63
CA GLU A 401 35.06 9.06 25.81
C GLU A 401 35.01 9.98 27.05
N ASN A 402 34.39 11.17 27.01
CA ASN A 402 34.56 12.15 28.10
C ASN A 402 33.29 12.36 28.92
N LEU A 403 33.18 11.64 30.05
CA LEU A 403 32.04 11.71 30.97
C LEU A 403 32.48 11.83 32.43
N THR A 404 33.15 12.93 32.79
CA THR A 404 33.26 13.33 34.20
C THR A 404 31.86 13.63 34.74
N GLY A 405 31.48 12.98 35.85
CA GLY A 405 30.19 13.19 36.53
C GLY A 405 29.08 12.20 36.21
N TRP A 406 29.32 11.17 35.38
CA TRP A 406 28.35 10.09 35.12
C TRP A 406 28.48 8.98 36.16
N CYS A 407 27.35 8.52 36.70
CA CYS A 407 27.34 7.40 37.63
C CYS A 407 27.33 6.10 36.81
N ASN A 408 28.45 5.39 36.81
CA ASN A 408 28.60 4.11 36.13
C ASN A 408 28.13 3.00 37.09
N PRO A 409 27.22 2.10 36.70
CA PRO A 409 26.80 1.01 37.59
C PRO A 409 27.92 -0.03 37.68
N THR A 410 28.73 0.09 38.71
CA THR A 410 29.82 -0.86 39.01
C THR A 410 29.48 -1.81 40.16
N GLY A 411 28.29 -1.68 40.75
CA GLY A 411 27.85 -2.37 41.96
C GLY A 411 26.90 -3.55 41.72
N LYS A 412 26.35 -4.12 42.80
CA LYS A 412 25.40 -5.24 42.77
C LYS A 412 23.96 -4.75 42.58
N GLN A 413 23.06 -5.65 42.18
CA GLN A 413 21.62 -5.40 42.23
C GLN A 413 21.19 -5.23 43.70
N LEU A 414 20.39 -4.21 44.00
CA LEU A 414 19.84 -3.98 45.35
C LEU A 414 18.68 -4.95 45.61
N ASP A 415 18.78 -5.76 46.67
CA ASP A 415 17.78 -6.76 47.06
C ASP A 415 16.47 -6.15 47.60
N SER A 416 16.53 -4.92 48.14
CA SER A 416 15.36 -4.19 48.62
C SER A 416 15.06 -2.98 47.72
N ALA A 417 13.80 -2.90 47.29
CA ALA A 417 13.31 -1.77 46.51
C ALA A 417 13.42 -0.48 47.33
N ALA A 418 13.97 0.59 46.74
CA ALA A 418 13.64 1.93 47.22
C ALA A 418 12.10 2.06 47.14
N PRO A 419 11.40 2.33 48.25
CA PRO A 419 9.93 2.32 48.28
C PRO A 419 9.46 3.59 47.61
N LEU A 420 9.05 3.53 46.35
CA LEU A 420 8.58 4.70 45.63
C LEU A 420 7.37 4.32 44.77
N PHE A 421 6.18 4.51 45.33
CA PHE A 421 4.98 4.74 44.53
C PHE A 421 5.13 6.15 43.95
N GLY A 422 5.51 6.24 42.69
CA GLY A 422 5.63 7.50 41.98
C GLY A 422 4.64 7.58 40.84
N HIS A 423 4.12 8.77 40.57
CA HIS A 423 3.34 9.05 39.37
C HIS A 423 4.22 9.83 38.39
N LEU A 424 4.11 9.49 37.11
CA LEU A 424 4.66 10.28 36.02
C LEU A 424 3.52 11.13 35.46
N GLU A 425 3.75 12.43 35.38
CA GLU A 425 2.82 13.39 34.79
C GLU A 425 3.47 14.02 33.55
N ILE A 426 2.74 14.10 32.44
CA ILE A 426 3.16 14.87 31.27
C ILE A 426 2.72 16.32 31.48
N LEU A 427 3.66 17.26 31.59
CA LEU A 427 3.37 18.67 31.91
C LEU A 427 3.08 19.53 30.68
N GLY A 428 3.20 18.96 29.49
CA GLY A 428 2.96 19.60 28.20
C GLY A 428 4.20 20.25 27.56
N PRO A 429 4.04 21.03 26.48
CA PRO A 429 5.17 21.70 25.81
C PRO A 429 5.97 22.59 26.78
N ASN A 430 7.29 22.56 26.67
CA ASN A 430 8.16 23.39 27.49
C ASN A 430 7.87 24.87 27.23
N LYS A 431 7.78 25.66 28.31
CA LYS A 431 7.38 27.08 28.23
C LYS A 431 8.42 27.98 27.56
N THR A 432 9.67 27.54 27.47
CA THR A 432 10.82 28.26 26.90
C THR A 432 11.24 27.74 25.52
N ASP A 433 11.00 26.46 25.23
CA ASP A 433 11.25 25.86 23.91
C ASP A 433 10.03 25.08 23.43
N ALA A 434 9.37 25.62 22.40
CA ALA A 434 8.14 25.06 21.86
C ALA A 434 8.34 23.68 21.17
N ASN A 435 9.58 23.25 20.96
CA ASN A 435 9.92 21.95 20.37
C ASN A 435 10.17 20.85 21.42
N VAL A 436 10.06 21.16 22.72
CA VAL A 436 10.37 20.26 23.83
C VAL A 436 9.09 19.96 24.63
N ILE A 437 9.00 18.77 25.22
CA ILE A 437 7.90 18.37 26.13
C ILE A 437 8.47 18.22 27.54
N ASP A 438 7.83 18.87 28.52
CA ASP A 438 8.17 18.73 29.93
C ASP A 438 7.44 17.56 30.58
N PHE A 439 8.15 16.88 31.49
CA PHE A 439 7.60 15.81 32.32
C PHE A 439 7.79 16.15 33.81
N GLY A 440 6.80 15.76 34.61
CA GLY A 440 6.80 15.75 36.06
C GLY A 440 6.99 14.31 36.51
N LEU A 441 7.90 14.08 37.44
CA LEU A 441 8.08 12.77 38.05
C LEU A 441 7.98 12.96 39.56
N GLY A 442 6.81 12.64 40.11
CA GLY A 442 6.56 12.70 41.55
C GLY A 442 7.02 11.41 42.20
N ILE A 443 8.05 11.48 43.03
CA ILE A 443 8.65 10.32 43.69
C ILE A 443 8.42 10.45 45.20
N THR A 444 7.53 9.64 45.79
CA THR A 444 7.22 9.73 47.24
C THR A 444 8.04 8.75 48.08
N GLY A 445 9.06 9.26 48.80
CA GLY A 445 9.89 8.49 49.75
C GLY A 445 11.39 8.57 49.48
N SER A 446 12.09 9.54 50.07
CA SER A 446 13.51 9.82 49.82
C SER A 446 14.43 8.59 49.97
N PRO A 447 15.30 8.35 48.99
CA PRO A 447 16.68 8.82 49.15
C PRO A 447 17.11 9.70 47.98
N ARG A 448 18.03 10.64 48.26
CA ARG A 448 18.57 11.62 47.29
C ARG A 448 18.91 10.96 45.94
N LEU A 449 18.15 11.32 44.89
CA LEU A 449 18.28 10.89 43.50
C LEU A 449 19.57 11.45 42.88
N SER A 450 20.71 10.93 43.29
CA SER A 450 22.00 11.40 42.81
C SER A 450 22.29 10.87 41.39
N CYS A 451 21.66 9.74 41.02
CA CYS A 451 21.86 9.04 39.74
C CYS A 451 20.60 8.28 39.28
N THR A 452 19.60 8.98 38.74
CA THR A 452 18.42 8.37 38.09
C THR A 452 18.42 8.66 36.60
N TYR A 453 18.11 7.65 35.79
CA TYR A 453 18.07 7.76 34.32
C TYR A 453 16.69 7.44 33.77
N LEU A 454 16.26 8.22 32.79
CA LEU A 454 15.09 7.95 31.96
C LEU A 454 15.55 7.64 30.54
N GLU A 455 14.98 6.60 29.94
CA GLU A 455 15.18 6.20 28.55
C GLU A 455 13.82 6.17 27.83
N PHE A 456 13.70 6.85 26.69
CA PHE A 456 12.50 6.83 25.84
C PHE A 456 12.81 6.31 24.43
N SER A 457 11.98 5.40 23.91
CA SER A 457 12.09 4.85 22.55
C SER A 457 10.77 5.00 21.75
N PRO A 458 10.76 5.60 20.55
CA PRO A 458 9.56 5.70 19.70
C PRO A 458 9.02 4.34 19.26
N SER A 459 7.69 4.20 19.10
CA SER A 459 7.08 2.95 18.61
C SER A 459 7.47 2.61 17.16
N LYS A 460 7.58 3.62 16.29
CA LYS A 460 7.93 3.47 14.86
C LYS A 460 9.42 3.28 14.61
N THR A 461 10.28 3.74 15.52
CA THR A 461 11.74 3.60 15.45
C THR A 461 12.29 3.17 16.80
N PRO A 462 11.98 1.94 17.26
CA PRO A 462 12.34 1.48 18.59
C PRO A 462 13.86 1.35 18.81
N ALA A 463 14.64 1.45 17.73
CA ALA A 463 16.11 1.48 17.75
C ALA A 463 16.70 2.84 18.16
N THR A 464 15.90 3.90 18.25
CA THR A 464 16.34 5.23 18.70
C THR A 464 15.95 5.41 20.17
N ALA A 465 16.93 5.66 21.06
CA ALA A 465 16.68 5.89 22.48
C ALA A 465 17.18 7.29 22.90
N TYR A 466 16.34 8.02 23.63
CA TYR A 466 16.66 9.31 24.24
C TYR A 466 16.90 9.10 25.73
N ILE A 467 18.07 9.47 26.23
CA ILE A 467 18.48 9.24 27.62
C ILE A 467 18.65 10.59 28.33
N ALA A 468 17.99 10.76 29.47
CA ALA A 468 18.16 11.91 30.34
C ALA A 468 18.55 11.48 31.76
N ARG A 469 19.51 12.19 32.34
CA ARG A 469 19.84 12.07 33.77
C ARG A 469 19.00 13.06 34.56
N LEU A 470 18.35 12.57 35.62
CA LEU A 470 17.68 13.44 36.58
C LEU A 470 18.69 13.98 37.59
N THR A 471 18.71 15.29 37.78
CA THR A 471 19.43 15.98 38.85
C THR A 471 18.42 16.56 39.83
N SER A 472 18.57 16.31 41.14
CA SER A 472 17.60 16.83 42.13
C SER A 472 17.59 18.37 42.14
N GLY A 473 16.47 18.97 41.73
CA GLY A 473 16.15 20.38 41.97
C GLY A 473 15.18 20.52 43.15
N THR A 474 14.98 21.74 43.64
CA THR A 474 14.07 22.07 44.76
C THR A 474 12.58 21.97 44.41
N ILE A 475 12.23 21.61 43.17
CA ILE A 475 10.86 21.44 42.68
C ILE A 475 10.87 20.30 41.67
N ASP A 476 10.02 19.28 41.85
CA ASP A 476 9.97 18.02 41.08
C ASP A 476 9.53 18.22 39.61
N ARG A 477 10.36 18.87 38.78
CA ARG A 477 10.13 19.05 37.34
C ARG A 477 11.40 18.73 36.56
N HIS A 478 11.30 17.80 35.63
CA HIS A 478 12.43 17.33 34.83
C HIS A 478 12.12 17.48 33.34
N THR A 479 12.88 18.34 32.67
CA THR A 479 12.74 18.58 31.22
C THR A 479 13.54 17.55 30.45
N MET A 480 12.90 16.88 29.48
CA MET A 480 13.55 15.95 28.56
C MET A 480 13.34 16.42 27.12
N TYR A 481 14.43 16.45 26.35
CA TYR A 481 14.40 16.88 24.95
C TYR A 481 13.86 15.76 24.07
N ILE A 482 12.57 15.84 23.72
CA ILE A 482 11.94 14.98 22.70
C ILE A 482 11.64 15.85 21.47
N PRO A 483 12.11 15.48 20.27
CA PRO A 483 11.74 16.16 19.03
C PRO A 483 10.22 16.14 18.76
N ARG A 484 9.65 17.20 18.18
CA ARG A 484 8.21 17.28 17.85
C ARG A 484 7.72 16.19 16.90
N ASP A 485 8.61 15.59 16.12
CA ASP A 485 8.36 14.52 15.14
C ASP A 485 8.56 13.10 15.71
N PHE A 486 8.74 12.96 17.03
CA PHE A 486 8.93 11.68 17.74
C PHE A 486 7.84 10.62 17.48
N GLY A 487 6.68 11.04 16.97
CA GLY A 487 5.61 10.15 16.53
C GLY A 487 4.57 9.83 17.61
N THR A 488 3.68 8.91 17.29
CA THR A 488 2.51 8.53 18.10
C THR A 488 2.85 7.24 18.86
N GLY A 489 3.25 7.32 20.14
CA GLY A 489 3.52 6.14 21.00
C GLY A 489 5.00 5.83 21.26
N GLY A 490 5.31 5.03 22.30
CA GLY A 490 6.70 4.71 22.67
C GLY A 490 6.86 3.92 23.99
N ILE A 491 8.09 3.57 24.34
CA ILE A 491 8.46 2.86 25.59
C ILE A 491 9.29 3.80 26.47
N LEU A 492 8.90 3.95 27.74
CA LEU A 492 9.69 4.61 28.78
C LEU A 492 10.28 3.58 29.73
N ARG A 493 11.56 3.74 30.07
CA ARG A 493 12.26 2.94 31.09
C ARG A 493 12.92 3.86 32.12
N ILE A 494 12.79 3.51 33.41
CA ILE A 494 13.41 4.25 34.52
C ILE A 494 14.36 3.33 35.28
N ALA A 495 15.61 3.78 35.48
CA ALA A 495 16.62 3.06 36.25
C ALA A 495 17.22 3.94 37.35
N PHE A 496 17.41 3.36 38.54
CA PHE A 496 18.02 4.02 39.70
C PHE A 496 19.40 3.43 39.98
N ILE A 497 20.38 4.28 40.22
CA ILE A 497 21.74 3.92 40.60
C ILE A 497 22.07 4.68 41.90
N ASP A 498 22.60 4.00 42.91
CA ASP A 498 23.04 4.63 44.15
C ASP A 498 24.45 5.23 44.03
N SER A 499 24.90 5.93 45.08
CA SER A 499 26.23 6.55 45.12
C SER A 499 27.39 5.54 45.10
N SER A 500 27.13 4.25 45.27
CA SER A 500 28.11 3.16 45.21
C SER A 500 28.06 2.40 43.88
N GLY A 501 27.23 2.85 42.92
CA GLY A 501 27.06 2.20 41.63
C GLY A 501 26.17 0.95 41.66
N ASN A 502 25.49 0.65 42.78
CA ASN A 502 24.48 -0.41 42.84
C ASN A 502 23.19 0.07 42.18
N TYR A 503 22.40 -0.83 41.60
CA TYR A 503 21.21 -0.46 40.83
C TYR A 503 19.93 -1.16 41.31
N SER A 504 18.77 -0.55 41.03
CA SER A 504 17.43 -1.10 41.30
C SER A 504 16.71 -1.49 39.99
N TYR A 505 15.64 -2.30 40.10
CA TYR A 505 14.82 -2.78 38.99
C TYR A 505 14.29 -1.67 38.07
N VAL A 506 14.10 -2.00 36.79
CA VAL A 506 13.59 -1.09 35.76
C VAL A 506 12.06 -1.04 35.80
N MET A 507 11.49 0.16 35.93
CA MET A 507 10.08 0.39 35.65
C MET A 507 9.92 0.65 34.15
N THR A 508 8.93 0.01 33.52
CA THR A 508 8.64 0.21 32.09
C THR A 508 7.20 0.66 31.92
N HIS A 509 6.99 1.70 31.13
CA HIS A 509 5.65 2.09 30.66
C HIS A 509 5.61 2.09 29.14
N ILE A 510 4.52 1.58 28.57
CA ILE A 510 4.29 1.57 27.13
C ILE A 510 3.16 2.55 26.85
N PHE A 511 3.46 3.56 26.05
CA PHE A 511 2.48 4.52 25.56
C PHE A 511 1.87 4.00 24.26
N PRO A 512 0.54 3.79 24.20
CA PRO A 512 -0.16 3.43 22.98
C PRO A 512 0.01 4.49 21.89
N ASP A 513 -0.12 4.08 20.63
CA ASP A 513 -0.16 5.02 19.51
C ASP A 513 -1.32 6.02 19.70
N ASN A 514 -1.08 7.30 19.37
CA ASN A 514 -1.96 8.48 19.51
C ASN A 514 -2.14 9.04 20.92
N THR A 515 -1.42 8.53 21.93
CA THR A 515 -1.39 9.15 23.26
C THR A 515 -0.61 10.47 23.32
N PHE A 516 0.27 10.72 22.33
CA PHE A 516 1.00 11.97 22.18
C PHE A 516 0.40 12.80 21.03
N THR A 517 -0.36 13.85 21.35
CA THR A 517 -0.72 14.90 20.40
C THR A 517 -0.40 16.27 21.02
N THR A 518 0.47 17.05 20.39
CA THR A 518 0.99 18.31 20.97
C THR A 518 0.11 19.53 20.71
N SER A 519 -1.18 19.35 20.41
CA SER A 519 -2.08 20.44 20.01
C SER A 519 -2.83 21.11 21.18
N GLY A 520 -2.63 20.68 22.43
CA GLY A 520 -3.23 21.34 23.58
C GLY A 520 -2.95 20.58 24.88
N SER A 521 -2.82 21.31 25.99
CA SER A 521 -2.48 20.76 27.31
C SER A 521 -3.43 19.63 27.70
N SER A 522 -2.95 18.40 27.56
CA SER A 522 -3.61 17.20 28.04
C SER A 522 -2.59 16.50 28.94
N THR A 523 -2.85 16.55 30.25
CA THR A 523 -2.06 15.82 31.24
C THR A 523 -2.40 14.34 31.12
N TYR A 524 -1.37 13.50 31.05
CA TYR A 524 -1.49 12.04 31.09
C TYR A 524 -0.78 11.56 32.35
N GLU A 525 -1.55 10.94 33.25
CA GLU A 525 -1.03 10.26 34.43
C GLU A 525 -1.01 8.75 34.14
N ALA A 526 0.14 8.13 34.35
CA ALA A 526 0.29 6.68 34.25
C ALA A 526 0.87 6.07 35.51
N GLU A 527 0.27 4.95 35.91
CA GLU A 527 0.78 4.10 36.98
C GLU A 527 1.86 3.17 36.41
N LEU A 528 3.06 3.20 37.01
CA LEU A 528 4.21 2.44 36.53
C LEU A 528 4.13 0.97 36.97
N GLN A 529 4.25 0.03 36.01
CA GLN A 529 4.31 -1.40 36.33
C GLN A 529 5.75 -1.89 36.54
N ARG A 530 5.93 -2.72 37.59
CA ARG A 530 7.22 -3.32 37.94
C ARG A 530 7.51 -4.53 37.05
N ASN A 531 8.67 -4.55 36.40
CA ASN A 531 9.18 -5.71 35.69
C ASN A 531 10.37 -6.34 36.43
N TYR A 532 10.25 -7.64 36.75
CA TYR A 532 11.33 -8.44 37.34
C TYR A 532 12.17 -9.04 36.20
N ILE A 533 13.23 -8.35 35.80
CA ILE A 533 14.21 -8.86 34.83
C ILE A 533 15.57 -8.82 35.51
N ASP A 534 16.31 -9.95 35.50
CA ASP A 534 17.70 -10.00 35.96
C ASP A 534 18.56 -9.06 35.11
N LEU A 535 19.18 -8.08 35.76
CA LEU A 535 20.13 -7.20 35.12
C LEU A 535 21.47 -7.93 35.03
N GLN A 536 21.77 -8.50 33.86
CA GLN A 536 23.10 -9.04 33.54
C GLN A 536 24.16 -7.92 33.62
N PRO A 537 25.47 -8.22 33.74
CA PRO A 537 26.59 -7.26 33.86
C PRO A 537 26.70 -6.19 32.74
N GLU A 538 25.76 -6.21 31.79
CA GLU A 538 25.58 -5.33 30.64
C GLU A 538 25.21 -3.88 31.03
N LEU A 539 25.11 -3.55 32.32
CA LEU A 539 24.93 -2.17 32.79
C LEU A 539 26.24 -1.36 32.85
N PHE A 540 27.43 -1.98 32.70
CA PHE A 540 28.63 -1.23 32.25
C PHE A 540 28.38 -0.43 30.96
N GLY A 541 27.26 -0.73 30.28
CA GLY A 541 26.68 -0.06 29.14
C GLY A 541 25.51 0.89 29.40
N VAL A 542 25.56 1.79 30.38
CA VAL A 542 24.69 3.00 30.32
C VAL A 542 25.07 3.89 29.12
N ALA A 543 26.27 3.70 28.54
CA ALA A 543 26.63 4.14 27.19
C ALA A 543 26.32 3.11 26.07
N GLN A 544 26.01 1.85 26.40
CA GLN A 544 25.66 0.77 25.44
C GLN A 544 24.15 0.47 25.34
N LYS A 545 23.25 1.18 26.03
CA LYS A 545 21.80 1.02 25.82
C LYS A 545 21.18 1.99 24.83
N SER A 546 21.94 2.96 24.34
CA SER A 546 21.74 3.56 23.00
C SER A 546 22.14 2.60 21.86
N PHE A 547 22.32 1.32 22.18
CA PHE A 547 23.25 0.41 21.51
C PHE A 547 22.81 -1.06 21.63
N LEU A 548 21.53 -1.33 21.37
CA LEU A 548 21.05 -2.68 21.03
C LEU A 548 20.11 -2.59 19.84
N VAL A 549 20.70 -2.55 18.64
CA VAL A 549 20.15 -3.31 17.52
C VAL A 549 20.35 -4.78 17.87
N ALA A 550 19.24 -5.51 17.94
CA ALA A 550 19.20 -6.97 17.86
C ALA A 550 20.07 -7.74 18.89
N ARG A 551 19.64 -7.77 20.15
CA ARG A 551 19.20 -9.08 20.62
C ARG A 551 17.74 -9.19 20.24
N THR A 552 17.45 -10.13 19.36
CA THR A 552 16.14 -10.75 19.18
C THR A 552 15.39 -10.63 20.52
N ILE A 553 14.32 -9.82 20.58
CA ILE A 553 13.16 -10.24 21.36
C ILE A 553 12.97 -11.65 20.83
N SER A 554 13.26 -12.68 21.64
CA SER A 554 13.34 -14.04 21.13
C SER A 554 12.15 -14.23 20.22
N ALA A 555 12.39 -14.78 19.03
CA ALA A 555 11.30 -15.17 18.15
C ALA A 555 10.23 -15.92 18.98
N ASP A 556 10.64 -16.60 20.05
CA ASP A 556 9.81 -17.20 21.08
C ASP A 556 8.90 -16.24 21.87
N LEU A 557 9.26 -15.00 22.25
CA LEU A 557 8.39 -14.10 23.04
C LEU A 557 7.39 -13.32 22.17
N LEU A 558 7.81 -12.92 20.97
CA LEU A 558 6.91 -12.37 19.95
C LEU A 558 6.03 -13.46 19.35
N ALA A 559 6.55 -14.69 19.18
CA ALA A 559 5.73 -15.85 18.86
C ALA A 559 4.88 -16.29 20.06
N LEU A 560 5.27 -16.09 21.32
CA LEU A 560 4.42 -16.41 22.48
C LEU A 560 3.24 -15.44 22.56
N LYS A 561 3.46 -14.15 22.28
CA LYS A 561 2.39 -13.15 22.22
C LYS A 561 1.53 -13.29 20.97
N ALA A 562 2.14 -13.47 19.79
CA ALA A 562 1.40 -13.78 18.56
C ALA A 562 0.69 -15.14 18.64
N SER A 563 1.24 -16.13 19.35
CA SER A 563 0.60 -17.42 19.63
C SER A 563 -0.42 -17.33 20.76
N GLN A 564 -0.32 -16.40 21.71
CA GLN A 564 -1.36 -16.11 22.70
C GLN A 564 -2.53 -15.36 22.07
N ASP A 565 -2.25 -14.37 21.23
CA ASP A 565 -3.24 -13.59 20.49
C ASP A 565 -3.90 -14.47 19.41
N ALA A 566 -3.13 -15.31 18.72
CA ALA A 566 -3.66 -16.34 17.82
C ALA A 566 -4.39 -17.45 18.58
N ALA A 567 -3.96 -17.85 19.80
CA ALA A 567 -4.70 -18.82 20.61
C ALA A 567 -5.98 -18.24 21.21
N LEU A 568 -6.02 -16.95 21.57
CA LEU A 568 -7.24 -16.25 21.99
C LEU A 568 -8.21 -16.08 20.80
N ALA A 569 -7.69 -15.73 19.62
CA ALA A 569 -8.48 -15.65 18.39
C ALA A 569 -8.99 -17.04 17.96
N THR A 570 -8.15 -18.07 18.03
CA THR A 570 -8.52 -19.45 17.75
C THR A 570 -9.49 -19.99 18.80
N ALA A 571 -9.35 -19.65 20.07
CA ALA A 571 -10.30 -20.00 21.12
C ALA A 571 -11.65 -19.29 20.94
N ALA A 572 -11.66 -18.03 20.47
CA ALA A 572 -12.88 -17.32 20.11
C ALA A 572 -13.57 -17.92 18.89
N VAL A 573 -12.80 -18.35 17.87
CA VAL A 573 -13.31 -19.06 16.69
C VAL A 573 -13.81 -20.46 17.06
N ILE A 574 -13.09 -21.22 17.89
CA ILE A 574 -13.53 -22.53 18.39
C ILE A 574 -14.77 -22.39 19.27
N ALA A 575 -14.86 -21.37 20.12
CA ALA A 575 -16.07 -21.11 20.92
C ALA A 575 -17.27 -20.71 20.04
N SER A 576 -17.04 -19.96 18.96
CA SER A 576 -18.07 -19.65 17.95
C SER A 576 -18.51 -20.90 17.19
N GLN A 577 -17.55 -21.71 16.71
CA GLN A 577 -17.83 -22.97 16.00
C GLN A 577 -18.51 -24.00 16.90
N LEU A 578 -18.14 -24.11 18.18
CA LEU A 578 -18.82 -24.98 19.15
C LEU A 578 -20.26 -24.52 19.42
N LYS A 579 -20.54 -23.21 19.43
CA LYS A 579 -21.92 -22.69 19.45
C LYS A 579 -22.68 -23.08 18.18
N THR A 580 -22.06 -22.99 17.01
CA THR A 580 -22.69 -23.40 15.74
C THR A 580 -22.92 -24.91 15.70
N ILE A 581 -21.97 -25.73 16.16
CA ILE A 581 -22.10 -27.18 16.24
C ILE A 581 -23.20 -27.57 17.22
N ALA A 582 -23.29 -26.93 18.39
CA ALA A 582 -24.38 -27.17 19.34
C ALA A 582 -25.76 -26.78 18.76
N ALA A 583 -25.84 -25.68 18.01
CA ALA A 583 -27.05 -25.28 17.30
C ALA A 583 -27.45 -26.31 16.22
N LEU A 584 -26.50 -26.77 15.41
CA LEU A 584 -26.72 -27.79 14.39
C LEU A 584 -27.09 -29.15 15.00
N GLN A 585 -26.46 -29.57 16.11
CA GLN A 585 -26.83 -30.81 16.82
C GLN A 585 -28.25 -30.75 17.39
N SER A 586 -28.68 -29.57 17.87
CA SER A 586 -30.07 -29.34 18.29
C SER A 586 -31.04 -29.45 17.12
N GLU A 587 -30.67 -28.93 15.94
CA GLU A 587 -31.47 -28.99 14.72
C GLU A 587 -31.56 -30.41 14.14
N VAL A 588 -30.43 -31.14 14.11
CA VAL A 588 -30.38 -32.55 13.73
C VAL A 588 -31.20 -33.41 14.70
N SER A 589 -31.14 -33.13 16.00
CA SER A 589 -31.98 -33.82 17.01
C SER A 589 -33.47 -33.54 16.81
N LYS A 590 -33.85 -32.34 16.35
CA LYS A 590 -35.23 -32.01 15.96
C LYS A 590 -35.66 -32.76 14.69
N LEU A 591 -34.78 -32.87 13.70
CA LEU A 591 -35.04 -33.61 12.46
C LEU A 591 -35.14 -35.13 12.69
N GLN A 592 -34.33 -35.68 13.61
CA GLN A 592 -34.42 -37.10 14.01
C GLN A 592 -35.72 -37.41 14.77
N LYS A 593 -36.29 -36.46 15.51
CA LYS A 593 -37.58 -36.64 16.21
C LYS A 593 -38.80 -36.56 15.28
N ASN A 594 -38.66 -35.98 14.08
CA ASN A 594 -39.72 -35.88 13.07
C ASN A 594 -39.22 -36.40 11.71
N PRO A 595 -39.07 -37.73 11.54
CA PRO A 595 -38.61 -38.27 10.27
C PRO A 595 -39.64 -37.95 9.17
N ILE A 596 -39.15 -37.35 8.08
CA ILE A 596 -39.96 -36.96 6.92
C ILE A 596 -40.67 -38.19 6.37
N ARG A 597 -42.00 -38.18 6.42
CA ARG A 597 -42.82 -39.27 5.87
C ARG A 597 -43.10 -38.98 4.40
N VAL A 598 -42.64 -39.87 3.54
CA VAL A 598 -42.89 -39.84 2.10
C VAL A 598 -44.09 -40.73 1.81
N THR A 599 -44.95 -40.33 0.88
CA THR A 599 -46.06 -41.17 0.39
C THR A 599 -45.72 -41.69 -0.98
N ILE A 600 -45.72 -43.01 -1.16
CA ILE A 600 -45.55 -43.67 -2.45
C ILE A 600 -46.88 -44.26 -2.92
N ILE A 601 -47.03 -44.39 -4.24
CA ILE A 601 -48.19 -45.00 -4.86
C ILE A 601 -47.79 -46.38 -5.38
N CYS A 602 -48.47 -47.40 -4.90
CA CYS A 602 -48.22 -48.80 -5.23
C CYS A 602 -49.34 -49.35 -6.10
N VAL A 603 -48.99 -50.10 -7.15
CA VAL A 603 -49.92 -50.63 -8.15
C VAL A 603 -49.87 -52.15 -8.26
N LYS A 604 -51.04 -52.78 -8.37
CA LYS A 604 -51.21 -54.21 -8.68
C LYS A 604 -52.35 -54.37 -9.69
N GLY A 605 -52.00 -54.57 -10.96
CA GLY A 605 -52.98 -54.52 -12.05
C GLY A 605 -53.61 -53.13 -12.14
N ARG A 606 -54.95 -53.03 -11.99
CA ARG A 606 -55.69 -51.75 -11.98
C ARG A 606 -55.90 -51.14 -10.59
N LEU A 607 -55.44 -51.80 -9.52
CA LEU A 607 -55.60 -51.33 -8.15
C LEU A 607 -54.42 -50.44 -7.73
N THR A 608 -54.71 -49.26 -7.19
CA THR A 608 -53.73 -48.32 -6.63
C THR A 608 -53.88 -48.18 -5.12
N ARG A 609 -52.76 -48.08 -4.40
CA ARG A 609 -52.74 -47.84 -2.97
C ARG A 609 -51.64 -46.86 -2.57
N ASN A 610 -51.97 -45.87 -1.77
CA ASN A 610 -51.00 -44.91 -1.23
C ASN A 610 -50.44 -45.44 0.10
N VAL A 611 -49.11 -45.41 0.25
CA VAL A 611 -48.40 -45.88 1.44
C VAL A 611 -47.49 -44.76 1.94
N THR A 612 -47.72 -44.28 3.16
CA THR A 612 -46.97 -43.18 3.77
C THR A 612 -46.09 -43.66 4.90
N GLY A 613 -44.80 -43.34 4.86
CA GLY A 613 -43.83 -43.78 5.87
C GLY A 613 -42.47 -43.11 5.68
N VAL A 614 -41.51 -43.38 6.56
CA VAL A 614 -40.16 -42.79 6.50
C VAL A 614 -39.31 -43.44 5.40
N ALA A 615 -39.62 -44.70 5.08
CA ALA A 615 -39.15 -45.43 3.91
C ALA A 615 -40.27 -46.39 3.50
N PRO A 616 -41.35 -45.87 2.88
CA PRO A 616 -42.52 -46.69 2.60
C PRO A 616 -42.16 -47.73 1.53
N VAL A 617 -42.64 -48.96 1.70
CA VAL A 617 -42.44 -50.06 0.75
C VAL A 617 -43.80 -50.56 0.30
N CYS A 618 -43.92 -50.90 -0.98
CA CYS A 618 -45.17 -51.45 -1.49
C CYS A 618 -45.49 -52.79 -0.84
N PRO A 619 -46.75 -53.01 -0.41
CA PRO A 619 -47.16 -54.28 0.18
C PRO A 619 -47.03 -55.42 -0.83
N SER A 620 -46.87 -56.64 -0.33
CA SER A 620 -46.59 -57.81 -1.16
C SER A 620 -47.56 -57.97 -2.33
N GLY A 621 -47.00 -58.11 -3.53
CA GLY A 621 -47.74 -58.20 -4.79
C GLY A 621 -48.10 -56.87 -5.43
N TYR A 622 -47.80 -55.72 -4.82
CA TYR A 622 -47.86 -54.40 -5.46
C TYR A 622 -46.45 -53.95 -5.84
N SER A 623 -46.33 -53.26 -6.96
CA SER A 623 -45.08 -52.64 -7.44
C SER A 623 -45.17 -51.12 -7.32
N LEU A 624 -44.03 -50.46 -7.14
CA LEU A 624 -43.98 -49.00 -7.08
C LEU A 624 -44.39 -48.44 -8.45
N LYS A 625 -45.34 -47.50 -8.47
CA LYS A 625 -45.68 -46.77 -9.69
C LYS A 625 -44.48 -45.86 -10.02
N PRO A 626 -43.84 -46.00 -11.20
CA PRO A 626 -42.67 -45.21 -11.59
C PRO A 626 -42.91 -43.70 -11.50
#